data_AF-A0A7X1GT01-F1
#
_entry.id   AF-A0A7X1GT01-F1
#
_cell.length_a   1.000
_cell.length_b   1.000
_cell.length_c   1.000
_cell.angle_alpha   90.00
_cell.angle_beta   90.00
_cell.angle_gamma   90.00
#
_symmetry.space_group_name_H-M   'P 1'
#
loop_
_entity.id
_entity.type
_entity.pdbx_description
1 polymer ?
#
loop_
_entity_poly.entity_id
_entity_poly.type
_entity_poly.pdbx_seq_one_letter_code
_entity_poly.pdbx_strand_id
1 'polypeptide(L)' 'MKDQMLFCVQCDEPFTYSVKEQIRHSQQGFDAPRRCQTCRQHKVRMDNRPEGRGDRRKDKSRQRFDYEESSFI' A
#
# COMPACT_ATOMS: atom_id res chain seq x y z
N MET A 1 10.13 12.19 -25.85
CA MET A 1 10.44 11.82 -24.45
C MET A 1 11.54 10.76 -24.49
N LYS A 2 12.56 10.83 -23.64
CA LYS A 2 13.71 9.91 -23.62
C LYS A 2 13.86 9.32 -22.22
N ASP A 3 14.50 8.16 -22.11
CA ASP A 3 14.82 7.57 -20.81
C ASP A 3 15.77 8.51 -20.06
N GLN A 4 15.51 8.70 -18.76
CA GLN A 4 16.29 9.59 -17.90
C GLN A 4 16.92 8.77 -16.78
N MET A 5 18.16 9.04 -16.42
CA MET A 5 18.76 8.47 -15.21
C MET A 5 18.54 9.45 -14.05
N LEU A 6 17.89 8.96 -12.99
CA LEU A 6 17.63 9.72 -11.78
C LEU A 6 18.38 9.08 -10.60
N PHE A 7 18.71 9.88 -9.60
CA PHE A 7 19.36 9.40 -8.37
C PHE A 7 18.32 9.24 -7.27
N CYS A 8 18.37 8.12 -6.56
CA CYS A 8 17.48 7.87 -5.43
C CYS A 8 17.92 8.67 -4.21
N VAL A 9 17.03 9.48 -3.62
CA VAL A 9 17.34 10.28 -2.41
C VAL A 9 17.58 9.47 -1.13
N GLN A 10 17.49 8.14 -1.18
CA GLN A 10 17.57 7.25 -0.01
C GLN A 10 18.75 6.29 -0.06
N CYS A 11 19.08 5.74 -1.24
CA CYS A 11 20.23 4.86 -1.43
C CYS A 11 21.32 5.48 -2.33
N ASP A 12 21.09 6.69 -2.87
CA ASP A 12 21.96 7.39 -3.81
C ASP A 12 22.31 6.61 -5.09
N GLU A 13 21.61 5.51 -5.36
CA GLU A 13 21.81 4.73 -6.57
C GLU A 13 21.14 5.38 -7.78
N PRO A 14 21.82 5.36 -8.95
CA PRO A 14 21.21 5.76 -10.21
C PRO A 14 20.18 4.70 -10.65
N PHE A 15 18.99 5.14 -11.06
CA PHE A 15 17.96 4.28 -11.63
C PHE A 15 17.39 4.88 -12.91
N THR A 16 16.98 4.00 -13.81
CA THR A 16 16.39 4.38 -15.09
C THR A 16 14.92 4.76 -14.91
N TYR A 17 14.58 5.99 -15.23
CA TYR A 17 13.22 6.48 -15.34
C TYR A 17 12.78 6.41 -16.80
N SER A 18 12.11 5.32 -17.14
CA SER A 18 11.76 4.99 -18.52
C SER A 18 10.65 5.89 -19.09
N VAL A 19 10.61 6.06 -20.41
CA VAL A 19 9.54 6.82 -21.08
C VAL A 19 8.15 6.27 -20.73
N LYS A 20 8.01 4.95 -20.58
CA LYS A 20 6.73 4.32 -20.20
C LYS A 20 6.24 4.79 -18.83
N GLU A 21 7.14 4.86 -17.85
CA GLU A 21 6.80 5.34 -16.51
C GLU A 21 6.54 6.85 -16.48
N GLN A 22 7.27 7.63 -17.28
CA GLN A 22 7.03 9.05 -17.47
C GLN A 22 5.62 9.33 -17.98
N ILE A 23 5.20 8.63 -19.04
CA ILE A 23 3.85 8.76 -19.60
C ILE A 23 2.81 8.35 -18.56
N ARG A 24 3.01 7.23 -17.86
CA ARG A 24 2.08 6.74 -16.84
C ARG A 24 1.90 7.74 -15.69
N HIS A 25 2.99 8.33 -15.21
CA HIS A 25 2.93 9.34 -14.14
C HIS A 25 2.27 10.63 -14.63
N SER A 26 2.63 11.11 -15.82
CA SER A 26 2.03 12.31 -16.41
C SER A 26 0.52 12.15 -16.63
N GLN A 27 0.06 10.99 -17.13
CA GLN A 27 -1.37 10.68 -17.30
C GLN A 27 -2.14 10.66 -15.98
N GLN A 28 -1.47 10.33 -14.88
CA GLN A 28 -2.06 10.31 -13.54
C GLN A 28 -1.93 11.65 -12.81
N GLY A 29 -1.26 12.64 -13.40
CA GLY A 29 -0.96 13.92 -12.74
C GLY A 29 0.09 13.81 -11.64
N PHE A 30 0.94 12.78 -11.68
CA PHE A 30 2.04 12.60 -10.73
C PHE A 30 3.36 13.15 -11.27
N ASP A 31 4.18 13.64 -10.34
CA ASP A 31 5.55 14.07 -10.60
C ASP A 31 6.54 12.92 -10.74
N ALA A 32 7.74 13.26 -11.21
CA ALA A 32 8.85 12.33 -11.35
C ALA A 32 9.24 11.67 -10.02
N PRO A 33 9.58 10.36 -10.04
CA PRO A 33 9.95 9.63 -8.86
C PRO A 33 11.30 10.11 -8.29
N ARG A 34 11.35 10.44 -7.00
CA ARG A 34 12.61 10.77 -6.29
C ARG A 34 13.28 9.56 -5.63
N ARG A 35 12.59 8.42 -5.56
CA ARG A 35 13.08 7.18 -4.94
C ARG A 35 13.00 6.06 -5.96
N CYS A 36 14.02 5.22 -6.00
CA CYS A 36 14.05 4.02 -6.84
C CYS A 36 12.96 3.01 -6.41
N GLN A 37 12.70 2.05 -7.29
CA GLN A 37 11.65 1.06 -7.10
C GLN A 37 11.88 0.18 -5.86
N THR A 38 13.14 -0.15 -5.55
CA THR A 38 13.52 -0.94 -4.37
C THR A 38 13.18 -0.21 -3.08
N CYS A 39 13.58 1.06 -2.94
CA CYS A 39 13.27 1.89 -1.78
C CYS A 39 11.76 2.16 -1.62
N ARG A 40 11.00 2.26 -2.73
CA ARG A 40 9.53 2.37 -2.68
C ARG A 40 8.88 1.10 -2.15
N GLN A 41 9.36 -0.06 -2.58
CA GLN A 41 8.82 -1.36 -2.17
C GLN A 41 9.19 -1.74 -0.74
N HIS A 42 10.35 -1.28 -0.25
CA HIS A 42 10.83 -1.59 1.10
C HIS A 42 9.94 -1.05 2.23
N LYS A 43 8.99 -0.16 1.93
CA LYS A 43 7.95 0.27 2.90
C LYS A 43 6.80 -0.73 3.09
N VAL A 44 6.70 -1.79 2.28
CA VAL A 44 5.49 -2.65 2.21
C VAL A 44 5.69 -4.04 2.83
N ARG A 45 6.89 -4.42 3.29
CA ARG A 45 7.13 -5.78 3.80
C ARG A 45 7.82 -5.79 5.17
N MET A 46 7.12 -5.31 6.17
CA MET A 46 7.33 -5.73 7.56
C MET A 46 6.02 -6.24 8.14
N ASP A 47 5.31 -7.07 7.36
CA ASP A 47 4.35 -8.01 7.91
C ASP A 47 4.87 -9.41 7.54
N ASN A 48 5.23 -10.17 8.57
CA ASN A 48 5.18 -11.63 8.54
C ASN A 48 3.74 -12.07 8.27
N ARG A 49 3.24 -11.87 7.04
CA ARG A 49 1.93 -12.35 6.62
C ARG A 49 2.13 -13.45 5.59
N PRO A 50 1.72 -14.70 5.90
CA PRO A 50 1.68 -15.74 4.90
C PRO A 50 0.71 -15.30 3.80
N GLU A 51 1.03 -15.70 2.58
CA GLU A 51 0.27 -15.53 1.36
C GLU A 51 -1.25 -15.59 1.60
N GLY A 52 -1.90 -14.43 1.55
CA GLY A 52 -3.31 -14.30 1.91
C GLY A 52 -3.90 -13.01 1.40
N ARG A 53 -4.59 -13.09 0.27
CA ARG A 53 -5.45 -12.02 -0.26
C ARG A 53 -6.35 -11.51 0.86
N GLY A 54 -6.24 -10.22 1.19
CA GLY A 54 -6.95 -9.59 2.29
C GLY A 54 -8.45 -9.56 2.06
N ASP A 55 -9.15 -10.49 2.69
CA ASP A 55 -10.55 -10.46 3.05
C ASP A 55 -10.91 -9.07 3.63
N ARG A 56 -11.73 -8.32 2.88
CA ARG A 56 -12.32 -7.06 3.32
C ARG A 56 -13.77 -7.27 3.76
N ARG A 57 -14.08 -8.15 4.73
CA ARG A 57 -15.34 -8.02 5.50
C ARG A 57 -15.17 -8.47 6.94
N LYS A 58 -14.77 -7.54 7.81
CA LYS A 58 -14.95 -7.71 9.25
C LYS A 58 -15.62 -6.47 9.82
N ASP A 59 -16.94 -6.49 9.87
CA ASP A 59 -17.69 -5.74 10.88
C ASP A 59 -18.32 -6.74 11.86
N LYS A 60 -17.91 -6.61 13.12
CA LYS A 60 -18.39 -7.36 14.27
C LYS A 60 -19.44 -6.50 14.96
N SER A 61 -20.73 -6.83 14.85
CA SER A 61 -21.73 -6.33 15.80
C SER A 61 -23.00 -7.18 15.79
N ARG A 62 -23.16 -8.01 16.84
CA ARG A 62 -24.40 -8.52 17.49
C ARG A 62 -24.15 -9.89 18.14
N GLN A 63 -23.27 -9.93 19.14
CA GLN A 63 -23.38 -10.92 20.21
C GLN A 63 -24.50 -10.41 21.14
N ARG A 64 -25.69 -11.00 21.05
CA ARG A 64 -26.75 -10.84 22.08
C ARG A 64 -26.42 -11.85 23.17
N PHE A 65 -26.08 -11.35 24.35
CA PHE A 65 -25.96 -12.15 25.58
C PHE A 65 -27.36 -12.54 26.07
N ASP A 66 -27.52 -13.81 26.42
CA ASP A 66 -28.59 -14.36 27.25
C ASP A 66 -28.52 -13.80 28.69
N TYR A 67 -29.65 -13.40 29.26
CA TYR A 67 -29.90 -13.44 30.70
C TYR A 67 -31.41 -13.33 30.98
N GLU A 68 -32.02 -14.45 31.37
CA GLU A 68 -33.31 -14.47 32.06
C GLU A 68 -33.14 -13.87 33.46
N GLU A 69 -33.97 -12.91 33.85
CA GLU A 69 -34.31 -12.74 35.27
C GLU A 69 -35.76 -12.29 35.41
N SER A 70 -36.54 -13.24 35.93
CA SER A 70 -37.82 -13.09 36.59
C SER A 70 -37.81 -12.02 37.68
N SER A 71 -38.77 -11.08 37.64
CA SER A 71 -39.50 -10.59 38.83
C SER A 71 -40.51 -9.48 38.47
N PHE A 72 -41.75 -9.61 38.98
CA PHE A 72 -42.88 -8.65 38.96
C PHE A 72 -43.57 -8.45 37.60
N ILE A 73 -44.86 -8.78 37.36
CA ILE A 73 -46.09 -8.87 38.19
C ILE A 73 -46.91 -10.08 37.76
#